data_AF-A0A7V2QDE7-F1
#
_entry.id   AF-A0A7V2QDE7-F1
#
_cell.length_a   1.000
_cell.length_b   1.000
_cell.length_c   1.000
_cell.angle_alpha   90.00
_cell.angle_beta   90.00
_cell.angle_gamma   90.00
#
_symmetry.space_group_name_H-M   'P 1'
#
loop_
_entity.id
_entity.type
_entity.pdbx_description
1 polymer ?
#
loop_
_entity_poly.entity_id
_entity_poly.type
_entity_poly.pdbx_seq_one_letter_code
_entity_poly.pdbx_strand_id
1 'polypeptide(L)'
;MVRRGGSAYRPSTAPPDAAVINNLPGLYPVEDWRVCYWAVQDDGSLREYAVTLQLPAGFAAVCPKVWPGEPGCVLRVRRWGLGVRPSLLEQAGFDPVGLLGPETSDEVLMNVYFAATHFDLPGGFVIADPDYLLLLFDPEGVLKGSSAWGISYLGALAYLTSGGRVASDFQRIRREAPRLYREAVAELLDCLRG
;
A
#
# COMPACT_ATOMS: atom_id res chain seq x y z
N MET A 1 25.40 18.71 11.09
CA MET A 1 24.77 17.41 10.77
C MET A 1 23.62 17.21 11.76
N VAL A 2 22.40 17.55 11.37
CA VAL A 2 21.25 17.53 12.28
C VAL A 2 20.84 16.08 12.55
N ARG A 3 20.92 15.66 13.82
CA ARG A 3 20.40 14.36 14.29
C ARG A 3 18.89 14.32 14.02
N ARG A 4 18.46 13.46 13.10
CA ARG A 4 17.05 13.09 12.90
C ARG A 4 16.57 12.30 14.13
N GLY A 5 15.95 12.98 15.09
CA GLY A 5 15.34 12.35 16.25
C GLY A 5 14.01 11.69 15.90
N GLY A 6 13.91 10.38 16.17
CA GLY A 6 12.67 9.60 16.32
C GLY A 6 11.77 9.44 15.08
N SER A 7 11.83 8.28 14.42
CA SER A 7 10.93 7.86 13.32
C SER A 7 11.00 8.74 12.05
N ALA A 8 12.22 8.94 11.52
CA ALA A 8 12.39 9.47 10.17
C ALA A 8 11.86 8.45 9.15
N TYR A 9 10.80 8.84 8.44
CA TYR A 9 10.32 8.35 7.14
C TYR A 9 11.13 7.17 6.53
N ARG A 10 10.56 5.96 6.45
CA ARG A 10 11.04 4.95 5.47
C ARG A 10 10.42 5.30 4.10
N PRO A 11 11.18 5.82 3.12
CA PRO A 11 10.69 5.97 1.76
C PRO A 11 10.23 4.63 1.20
N SER A 12 9.30 4.67 0.26
CA SER A 12 9.08 3.52 -0.61
C SER A 12 10.42 3.13 -1.24
N THR A 13 10.76 1.84 -1.20
CA THR A 13 11.92 1.30 -1.90
C THR A 13 11.61 0.93 -3.34
N ALA A 14 10.36 1.07 -3.79
CA ALA A 14 9.98 0.87 -5.17
C ALA A 14 10.54 2.02 -6.04
N PRO A 15 11.17 1.71 -7.19
CA PRO A 15 11.58 2.74 -8.14
C PRO A 15 10.39 3.60 -8.58
N PRO A 16 10.53 4.93 -8.72
CA PRO A 16 9.43 5.82 -9.11
C PRO A 16 8.78 5.49 -10.46
N ASP A 17 9.52 4.83 -11.35
CA ASP A 17 9.14 4.44 -12.71
C ASP A 17 8.82 2.93 -12.83
N ALA A 18 8.79 2.19 -11.72
CA ALA A 18 8.53 0.76 -11.75
C ALA A 18 7.11 0.47 -12.26
N ALA A 19 7.02 -0.26 -13.38
CA ALA A 19 5.76 -0.77 -13.91
C ALA A 19 5.34 -2.10 -13.28
N VAL A 20 6.31 -2.89 -12.78
CA VAL A 20 6.14 -4.21 -12.18
C VAL A 20 6.87 -4.25 -10.84
N ILE A 21 6.20 -4.74 -9.80
CA ILE A 21 6.77 -4.92 -8.46
C ILE A 21 6.78 -6.41 -8.14
N ASN A 22 7.99 -6.94 -7.92
CA ASN A 22 8.22 -8.29 -7.43
C ASN A 22 9.36 -8.23 -6.41
N ASN A 23 9.08 -8.62 -5.17
CA ASN A 23 10.08 -8.57 -4.11
C ASN A 23 11.07 -9.74 -4.16
N LEU A 24 10.73 -10.85 -4.82
CA LEU A 24 11.50 -12.09 -4.87
C LEU A 24 11.45 -12.70 -6.29
N PRO A 25 11.97 -12.01 -7.31
CA PRO A 25 11.87 -12.43 -8.70
C PRO A 25 12.54 -13.80 -8.92
N GLY A 26 11.82 -14.72 -9.55
CA GLY A 26 12.29 -16.06 -9.88
C GLY A 26 12.26 -17.08 -8.73
N LEU A 27 11.89 -16.67 -7.49
CA LEU A 27 11.84 -17.60 -6.36
C LEU A 27 10.62 -18.54 -6.41
N TYR A 28 9.49 -18.06 -6.90
CA TYR A 28 8.25 -18.82 -7.03
C TYR A 28 7.48 -18.40 -8.28
N PRO A 29 6.59 -19.26 -8.81
CA PRO A 29 5.64 -18.88 -9.84
C PRO A 29 4.73 -17.74 -9.37
N VAL A 30 4.42 -16.80 -10.27
CA VAL A 30 3.66 -15.59 -9.95
C VAL A 30 2.48 -15.38 -10.89
N GLU A 31 1.52 -14.60 -10.42
CA GLU A 31 0.43 -14.02 -11.18
C GLU A 31 0.62 -12.50 -11.29
N ASP A 32 0.25 -11.91 -12.43
CA ASP A 32 0.32 -10.47 -12.65
C ASP A 32 -0.99 -9.79 -12.22
N TRP A 33 -0.95 -9.10 -11.09
CA TRP A 33 -2.09 -8.39 -10.51
C TRP A 33 -2.01 -6.90 -10.76
N ARG A 34 -3.12 -6.25 -11.08
CA ARG A 34 -3.15 -4.80 -11.29
C ARG A 34 -3.55 -4.09 -10.02
N VAL A 35 -2.69 -3.21 -9.49
CA VAL A 35 -3.07 -2.27 -8.42
C VAL A 35 -3.24 -0.87 -9.00
N CYS A 36 -4.36 -0.22 -8.67
CA CYS A 36 -4.62 1.19 -8.93
C CYS A 36 -4.73 1.93 -7.58
N TYR A 37 -4.02 3.03 -7.41
CA TYR A 37 -3.92 3.73 -6.13
C TYR A 37 -3.58 5.20 -6.31
N TRP A 38 -3.67 5.96 -5.22
CA TRP A 38 -3.36 7.38 -5.17
C TRP A 38 -2.17 7.62 -4.27
N ALA A 39 -1.30 8.54 -4.67
CA ALA A 39 -0.23 9.03 -3.83
C ALA A 39 -0.13 10.55 -3.87
N VAL A 40 0.11 11.13 -2.69
CA VAL A 40 0.37 12.55 -2.51
C VAL A 40 1.86 12.80 -2.71
N GLN A 41 2.18 13.76 -3.57
CA GLN A 41 3.55 14.18 -3.84
C GLN A 41 4.02 15.20 -2.78
N ASP A 42 5.32 15.52 -2.78
CA ASP A 42 5.92 16.42 -1.79
C ASP A 42 5.34 17.85 -1.82
N ASP A 43 4.79 18.29 -2.97
CA ASP A 43 4.09 19.57 -3.14
C ASP A 43 2.60 19.52 -2.75
N GLY A 44 2.15 18.38 -2.21
CA GLY A 44 0.76 18.13 -1.84
C GLY A 44 -0.15 17.76 -3.02
N SER A 45 0.34 17.72 -4.25
CA SER A 45 -0.47 17.29 -5.40
C SER A 45 -0.84 15.81 -5.31
N LEU A 46 -2.04 15.48 -5.77
CA LEU A 46 -2.52 14.10 -5.89
C LEU A 46 -2.15 13.54 -7.25
N ARG A 47 -1.65 12.31 -7.27
CA ARG A 47 -1.38 11.58 -8.50
C ARG A 47 -1.92 10.16 -8.41
N GLU A 48 -2.62 9.76 -9.45
CA GLU A 48 -3.04 8.39 -9.66
C GLU A 48 -1.88 7.57 -10.23
N TYR A 49 -1.75 6.35 -9.73
CA TYR A 49 -0.79 5.36 -10.19
C TYR A 49 -1.51 4.06 -10.46
N ALA A 50 -0.96 3.31 -11.40
CA ALA A 50 -1.33 1.93 -11.55
C ALA A 50 -0.12 1.10 -11.99
N VAL A 51 0.18 0.04 -11.24
CA VAL A 51 1.34 -0.85 -11.44
C VAL A 51 0.92 -2.31 -11.37
N THR A 52 1.76 -3.20 -11.89
CA THR A 52 1.58 -4.65 -11.75
C THR A 52 2.29 -5.14 -10.49
N LEU A 53 1.60 -5.90 -9.65
CA LEU A 53 2.18 -6.64 -8.52
C LEU A 53 2.26 -8.11 -8.89
N GLN A 54 3.41 -8.73 -8.67
CA GLN A 54 3.57 -10.16 -8.87
C GLN A 54 3.32 -10.88 -7.55
N LEU A 55 2.10 -11.40 -7.39
CA LEU A 55 1.71 -12.22 -6.24
C LEU A 55 2.01 -13.70 -6.52
N PRO A 56 2.22 -14.54 -5.50
CA PRO A 56 2.39 -15.98 -5.70
C PRO A 56 1.23 -16.61 -6.49
N ALA A 57 1.54 -17.55 -7.38
CA ALA A 57 0.52 -18.26 -8.15
C ALA A 57 -0.48 -19.01 -7.23
N GLY A 58 -1.74 -19.06 -7.65
CA GLY A 58 -2.86 -19.62 -6.88
C GLY A 58 -3.61 -18.58 -6.04
N PHE A 59 -3.06 -17.37 -5.88
CA PHE A 59 -3.67 -16.32 -5.07
C PHE A 59 -5.03 -15.88 -5.65
N ALA A 60 -5.19 -15.85 -6.98
CA ALA A 60 -6.43 -15.42 -7.63
C ALA A 60 -7.58 -16.40 -7.39
N ALA A 61 -7.25 -17.69 -7.32
CA ALA A 61 -8.20 -18.77 -7.09
C ALA A 61 -8.80 -18.74 -5.68
N VAL A 62 -8.00 -18.34 -4.68
CA VAL A 62 -8.43 -18.33 -3.27
C VAL A 62 -8.94 -16.98 -2.80
N CYS A 63 -8.60 -15.90 -3.49
CA CYS A 63 -9.15 -14.59 -3.18
C CYS A 63 -10.59 -14.46 -3.71
N PRO A 64 -11.58 -14.09 -2.86
CA PRO A 64 -12.93 -13.83 -3.32
C PRO A 64 -13.01 -12.55 -4.16
N LYS A 65 -14.00 -12.49 -5.04
CA LYS A 65 -14.43 -11.24 -5.68
C LYS A 65 -15.03 -10.32 -4.62
N VAL A 66 -14.78 -9.03 -4.74
CA VAL A 66 -15.31 -8.00 -3.83
C VAL A 66 -15.85 -6.78 -4.58
N TRP A 67 -16.56 -5.93 -3.87
CA TRP A 67 -17.00 -4.61 -4.34
C TRP A 67 -16.01 -3.50 -3.93
N PRO A 68 -16.01 -2.33 -4.60
CA PRO A 68 -15.19 -1.20 -4.18
C PRO A 68 -15.45 -0.81 -2.71
N GLY A 69 -14.37 -0.62 -1.95
CA GLY A 69 -14.41 -0.34 -0.51
C GLY A 69 -14.41 -1.59 0.39
N GLU A 70 -14.65 -2.77 -0.15
CA GLU A 70 -14.51 -4.03 0.59
C GLU A 70 -13.05 -4.52 0.55
N PRO A 71 -12.49 -4.95 1.70
CA PRO A 71 -11.05 -5.24 1.81
C PRO A 71 -10.58 -6.39 0.90
N GLY A 72 -11.37 -7.47 0.78
CA GLY A 72 -10.96 -8.65 0.02
C GLY A 72 -9.58 -9.17 0.45
N CYS A 73 -8.67 -9.41 -0.50
CA CYS A 73 -7.29 -9.78 -0.17
C CYS A 73 -6.41 -8.65 0.37
N VAL A 74 -6.84 -7.39 0.32
CA VAL A 74 -6.07 -6.29 0.92
C VAL A 74 -6.18 -6.38 2.44
N LEU A 75 -5.03 -6.45 3.11
CA LEU A 75 -4.93 -6.43 4.56
C LEU A 75 -4.90 -4.98 5.08
N ARG A 76 -4.03 -4.16 4.46
CA ARG A 76 -3.86 -2.75 4.84
C ARG A 76 -3.15 -1.97 3.76
N VAL A 77 -3.45 -0.67 3.70
CA VAL A 77 -2.65 0.31 2.95
C VAL A 77 -1.74 1.03 3.93
N ARG A 78 -0.45 1.05 3.62
CA ARG A 78 0.56 1.82 4.34
C ARG A 78 0.91 3.03 3.49
N ARG A 79 1.52 4.03 4.11
CA ARG A 79 2.03 5.21 3.39
C ARG A 79 2.92 4.89 2.18
N TRP A 80 3.73 3.86 2.25
CA TRP A 80 4.71 3.55 1.20
C TRP A 80 4.32 2.33 0.37
N GLY A 81 3.13 1.78 0.55
CA GLY A 81 2.77 0.54 -0.12
C GLY A 81 1.54 -0.16 0.42
N LEU A 82 1.39 -1.44 0.12
CA LEU A 82 0.24 -2.24 0.53
C LEU A 82 0.66 -3.59 1.10
N GLY A 83 -0.17 -4.12 2.00
CA GLY A 83 -0.10 -5.51 2.43
C GLY A 83 -1.32 -6.28 1.95
N VAL A 84 -1.12 -7.45 1.36
CA VAL A 84 -2.17 -8.45 1.15
C VAL A 84 -2.22 -9.43 2.32
N ARG A 85 -3.34 -10.15 2.47
CA ARG A 85 -3.57 -11.08 3.58
C ARG A 85 -2.63 -12.30 3.50
N PRO A 86 -1.75 -12.51 4.49
CA PRO A 86 -0.86 -13.68 4.50
C PRO A 86 -1.62 -15.01 4.58
N SER A 87 -2.81 -15.02 5.21
CA SER A 87 -3.65 -16.23 5.30
C SER A 87 -4.08 -16.80 3.95
N LEU A 88 -4.01 -16.00 2.86
CA LEU A 88 -4.30 -16.47 1.51
C LEU A 88 -3.12 -17.21 0.88
N LEU A 89 -1.88 -17.01 1.37
CA LEU A 89 -0.72 -17.77 0.91
C LEU A 89 -0.86 -19.26 1.24
N GLU A 90 -1.23 -19.57 2.48
CA GLU A 90 -1.46 -20.96 2.91
C GLU A 90 -2.57 -21.62 2.08
N GLN A 91 -3.66 -20.91 1.83
CA GLN A 91 -4.78 -21.42 1.03
C GLN A 91 -4.39 -21.64 -0.44
N ALA A 92 -3.51 -20.79 -0.99
CA ALA A 92 -2.97 -20.91 -2.33
C ALA A 92 -1.91 -22.03 -2.45
N GLY A 93 -1.55 -22.70 -1.34
CA GLY A 93 -0.51 -23.73 -1.33
C GLY A 93 0.90 -23.17 -1.44
N PHE A 94 1.13 -21.91 -1.04
CA PHE A 94 2.46 -21.32 -1.00
C PHE A 94 3.31 -21.98 0.08
N ASP A 95 4.35 -22.72 -0.34
CA ASP A 95 5.23 -23.47 0.55
C ASP A 95 6.69 -22.98 0.43
N PRO A 96 7.12 -22.01 1.26
CA PRO A 96 8.49 -21.53 1.24
C PRO A 96 9.52 -22.56 1.74
N VAL A 97 9.10 -23.58 2.51
CA VAL A 97 10.01 -24.66 2.94
C VAL A 97 10.36 -25.54 1.75
N GLY A 98 9.36 -25.89 0.93
CA GLY A 98 9.57 -26.61 -0.32
C GLY A 98 10.46 -25.85 -1.33
N LEU A 99 10.45 -24.51 -1.29
CA LEU A 99 11.25 -23.66 -2.19
C LEU A 99 12.71 -23.51 -1.73
N LEU A 100 12.96 -23.38 -0.42
CA LEU A 100 14.28 -23.04 0.14
C LEU A 100 15.00 -24.24 0.75
N GLY A 101 14.28 -25.31 1.08
CA GLY A 101 14.78 -26.52 1.72
C GLY A 101 14.53 -26.54 3.25
N PRO A 102 14.49 -27.73 3.86
CA PRO A 102 14.08 -27.93 5.26
C PRO A 102 15.06 -27.37 6.30
N GLU A 103 16.32 -27.14 5.91
CA GLU A 103 17.36 -26.57 6.79
C GLU A 103 17.33 -25.04 6.84
N THR A 104 16.37 -24.41 6.14
CA THR A 104 16.23 -22.95 6.11
C THR A 104 15.77 -22.44 7.46
N SER A 105 16.43 -21.38 7.97
CA SER A 105 16.04 -20.79 9.24
C SER A 105 14.66 -20.13 9.20
N ASP A 106 13.96 -20.14 10.33
CA ASP A 106 12.65 -19.48 10.48
C ASP A 106 12.68 -18.00 10.10
N GLU A 107 13.79 -17.30 10.37
CA GLU A 107 13.95 -15.89 9.99
C GLU A 107 13.89 -15.70 8.47
N VAL A 108 14.56 -16.57 7.71
CA VAL A 108 14.56 -16.51 6.25
C VAL A 108 13.17 -16.88 5.71
N LEU A 109 12.52 -17.91 6.26
CA LEU A 109 11.15 -18.28 5.90
C LEU A 109 10.18 -17.12 6.14
N MET A 110 10.26 -16.48 7.30
CA MET A 110 9.43 -15.31 7.64
C MET A 110 9.68 -14.14 6.69
N ASN A 111 10.94 -13.87 6.33
CA ASN A 111 11.27 -12.83 5.35
C ASN A 111 10.64 -13.10 3.99
N VAL A 112 10.59 -14.35 3.55
CA VAL A 112 9.90 -14.74 2.31
C VAL A 112 8.39 -14.54 2.40
N TYR A 113 7.76 -14.95 3.51
CA TYR A 113 6.34 -14.68 3.73
C TYR A 113 6.00 -13.18 3.71
N PHE A 114 6.81 -12.35 4.37
CA PHE A 114 6.62 -10.90 4.35
C PHE A 114 6.82 -10.31 2.97
N ALA A 115 7.88 -10.70 2.26
CA ALA A 115 8.16 -10.24 0.91
C ALA A 115 7.09 -10.70 -0.10
N ALA A 116 6.46 -11.86 0.10
CA ALA A 116 5.36 -12.32 -0.74
C ALA A 116 4.03 -11.58 -0.50
N THR A 117 3.91 -10.82 0.59
CA THR A 117 2.64 -10.19 1.01
C THR A 117 2.69 -8.67 1.16
N HIS A 118 3.86 -8.06 1.31
CA HIS A 118 4.03 -6.64 1.57
C HIS A 118 4.84 -5.98 0.47
N PHE A 119 4.18 -5.10 -0.28
CA PHE A 119 4.75 -4.46 -1.47
C PHE A 119 4.90 -2.98 -1.22
N ASP A 120 6.11 -2.47 -1.45
CA ASP A 120 6.33 -1.04 -1.59
C ASP A 120 5.80 -0.60 -2.97
N LEU A 121 5.12 0.54 -3.02
CA LEU A 121 4.52 1.08 -4.23
C LEU A 121 5.25 2.36 -4.67
N PRO A 122 5.39 2.63 -5.98
CA PRO A 122 5.93 3.88 -6.46
C PRO A 122 5.16 5.11 -5.97
N GLY A 123 5.85 6.26 -5.91
CA GLY A 123 5.27 7.53 -5.47
C GLY A 123 5.67 7.93 -4.05
N GLY A 124 5.23 9.13 -3.65
CA GLY A 124 5.58 9.73 -2.35
C GLY A 124 4.80 9.11 -1.19
N PHE A 125 3.56 9.55 -1.01
CA PHE A 125 2.72 9.19 0.13
C PHE A 125 1.43 8.51 -0.35
N VAL A 126 1.39 7.18 -0.38
CA VAL A 126 0.22 6.38 -0.71
C VAL A 126 -0.90 6.62 0.30
N ILE A 127 -2.09 6.91 -0.22
CA ILE A 127 -3.31 7.11 0.55
C ILE A 127 -4.36 6.07 0.16
N ALA A 128 -5.32 5.87 1.04
CA ALA A 128 -6.54 5.13 0.73
C ALA A 128 -7.68 5.74 1.55
N ASP A 129 -8.58 6.42 0.86
CA ASP A 129 -9.78 6.99 1.46
C ASP A 129 -10.98 6.79 0.54
N PRO A 130 -12.22 7.07 1.00
CA PRO A 130 -13.40 6.80 0.18
C PRO A 130 -13.50 7.62 -1.11
N ASP A 131 -12.75 8.73 -1.26
CA ASP A 131 -12.65 9.49 -2.51
C ASP A 131 -11.48 8.99 -3.38
N TYR A 132 -10.45 8.42 -2.75
CA TYR A 132 -9.22 7.91 -3.36
C TYR A 132 -8.99 6.44 -2.98
N LEU A 133 -9.80 5.55 -3.54
CA LEU A 133 -9.73 4.12 -3.26
C LEU A 133 -8.42 3.51 -3.79
N LEU A 134 -7.88 2.55 -3.02
CA LEU A 134 -6.98 1.55 -3.58
C LEU A 134 -7.82 0.39 -4.14
N LEU A 135 -7.45 -0.09 -5.33
CA LEU A 135 -8.11 -1.20 -6.03
C LEU A 135 -7.06 -2.22 -6.46
N LEU A 136 -7.33 -3.50 -6.24
CA LEU A 136 -6.47 -4.62 -6.59
C LEU A 136 -7.26 -5.64 -7.40
N PHE A 137 -6.88 -5.79 -8.67
CA PHE A 137 -7.49 -6.68 -9.65
C PHE A 137 -6.58 -7.87 -9.91
N ASP A 138 -7.20 -9.04 -10.07
CA ASP A 138 -6.49 -10.26 -10.49
C ASP A 138 -6.09 -10.24 -11.98
N PRO A 139 -5.39 -11.27 -12.48
CA PRO A 139 -4.98 -11.34 -13.88
C PRO A 139 -6.14 -11.31 -14.89
N GLU A 140 -7.35 -11.67 -14.47
CA GLU A 140 -8.55 -11.65 -15.31
C GLU A 140 -9.28 -10.30 -15.26
N GLY A 141 -8.78 -9.34 -14.47
CA GLY A 141 -9.40 -8.03 -14.28
C GLY A 141 -10.55 -8.02 -13.29
N VAL A 142 -10.70 -9.06 -12.46
CA VAL A 142 -11.72 -9.12 -11.41
C VAL A 142 -11.23 -8.38 -10.17
N LEU A 143 -12.06 -7.51 -9.61
CA LEU A 143 -11.75 -6.83 -8.35
C LEU A 143 -11.77 -7.86 -7.20
N LYS A 144 -10.61 -8.02 -6.56
CA LYS A 144 -10.35 -8.99 -5.51
C LYS A 144 -9.98 -8.35 -4.17
N GLY A 145 -9.55 -7.09 -4.20
CA GLY A 145 -9.31 -6.31 -3.00
C GLY A 145 -9.48 -4.82 -3.23
N SER A 146 -9.91 -4.10 -2.20
CA SER A 146 -10.01 -2.65 -2.22
C SER A 146 -9.70 -2.09 -0.84
N SER A 147 -9.34 -0.82 -0.74
CA SER A 147 -9.33 -0.14 0.55
C SER A 147 -9.82 1.29 0.43
N ALA A 148 -10.77 1.62 1.29
CA ALA A 148 -11.20 2.99 1.61
C ALA A 148 -10.69 3.43 3.00
N TRP A 149 -9.90 2.57 3.65
CA TRP A 149 -9.54 2.66 5.06
C TRP A 149 -8.02 2.64 5.21
N GLY A 150 -7.41 3.77 4.89
CA GLY A 150 -6.00 4.05 5.11
C GLY A 150 -5.80 5.50 5.56
N ILE A 151 -4.60 6.01 5.34
CA ILE A 151 -4.32 7.43 5.59
C ILE A 151 -5.09 8.25 4.55
N SER A 152 -5.84 9.26 5.00
CA SER A 152 -6.57 10.16 4.08
C SER A 152 -5.66 11.22 3.48
N TYR A 153 -6.17 11.94 2.47
CA TYR A 153 -5.45 13.06 1.87
C TYR A 153 -5.00 14.11 2.90
N LEU A 154 -5.88 14.52 3.81
CA LEU A 154 -5.53 15.44 4.91
C LEU A 154 -4.43 14.87 5.81
N GLY A 155 -4.45 13.57 6.08
CA GLY A 155 -3.40 12.91 6.88
C GLY A 155 -2.04 12.96 6.21
N ALA A 156 -1.99 12.76 4.90
CA ALA A 156 -0.77 12.91 4.12
C ALA A 156 -0.27 14.36 4.13
N LEU A 157 -1.14 15.35 3.90
CA LEU A 157 -0.77 16.76 3.95
C LEU A 157 -0.25 17.17 5.33
N ALA A 158 -0.96 16.82 6.40
CA ALA A 158 -0.53 17.11 7.77
C ALA A 158 0.84 16.49 8.09
N TYR A 159 1.09 15.29 7.59
CA TYR A 159 2.40 14.67 7.72
C TYR A 159 3.48 15.47 6.97
N LEU A 160 3.25 15.81 5.70
CA LEU A 160 4.19 16.54 4.85
C LEU A 160 4.50 17.94 5.44
N THR A 161 3.49 18.75 5.73
CA THR A 161 3.65 20.10 6.28
C THR A 161 4.33 20.09 7.64
N SER A 162 4.08 19.06 8.47
CA SER A 162 4.68 18.98 9.81
C SER A 162 6.09 18.39 9.84
N GLY A 163 6.63 17.95 8.71
CA GLY A 163 7.90 17.21 8.63
C GLY A 163 7.81 15.84 9.31
N GLY A 164 6.64 15.22 9.30
CA GLY A 164 6.37 13.90 9.86
C GLY A 164 5.99 13.85 11.34
N ARG A 165 5.79 15.01 11.98
CA ARG A 165 5.39 15.08 13.40
C ARG A 165 3.92 14.71 13.64
N VAL A 166 3.08 14.88 12.63
CA VAL A 166 1.66 14.52 12.68
C VAL A 166 1.42 13.29 11.79
N ALA A 167 1.05 12.17 12.41
CA ALA A 167 0.73 10.92 11.72
C ALA A 167 -0.64 10.43 12.17
N SER A 168 -1.68 10.94 11.51
CA SER A 168 -3.08 10.59 11.77
C SER A 168 -3.81 10.43 10.45
N ASP A 169 -4.81 9.55 10.41
CA ASP A 169 -5.58 9.29 9.19
C ASP A 169 -6.64 10.37 8.92
N PHE A 170 -7.07 11.13 9.93
CA PHE A 170 -8.16 12.11 9.89
C PHE A 170 -9.50 11.60 9.29
N GLN A 171 -9.71 10.28 9.24
CA GLN A 171 -10.91 9.68 8.65
C GLN A 171 -12.16 10.05 9.45
N ARG A 172 -12.03 10.20 10.77
CA ARG A 172 -13.13 10.63 11.63
C ARG A 172 -13.60 12.05 11.30
N ILE A 173 -12.67 13.01 11.16
CA ILE A 173 -13.00 14.40 10.80
C ILE A 173 -13.64 14.43 9.41
N ARG A 174 -13.12 13.65 8.45
CA ARG A 174 -13.73 13.53 7.12
C ARG A 174 -15.21 13.15 7.19
N ARG A 175 -15.54 12.15 8.02
CA ARG A 175 -16.90 11.63 8.17
C ARG A 175 -17.81 12.57 8.96
N GLU A 176 -17.33 13.12 10.07
CA GLU A 176 -18.15 13.85 11.05
C GLU A 176 -18.19 15.36 10.78
N ALA A 177 -17.18 15.92 10.12
CA ALA A 177 -17.07 17.35 9.82
C ALA A 177 -16.44 17.60 8.42
N PRO A 178 -17.10 17.19 7.33
CA PRO A 178 -16.53 17.24 5.96
C PRO A 178 -16.20 18.66 5.47
N ARG A 179 -16.86 19.70 5.99
CA ARG A 179 -16.49 21.10 5.68
C ARG A 179 -15.14 21.46 6.28
N LEU A 180 -14.96 21.21 7.59
CA LEU A 180 -13.69 21.40 8.29
C LEU A 180 -12.56 20.58 7.66
N TYR A 181 -12.85 19.36 7.23
CA TYR A 181 -11.88 18.54 6.50
C TYR A 181 -11.36 19.25 5.24
N ARG A 182 -12.26 19.79 4.41
CA ARG A 182 -11.88 20.49 3.18
C ARG A 182 -11.16 21.82 3.44
N GLU A 183 -11.58 22.56 4.46
CA GLU A 183 -10.92 23.80 4.90
C GLU A 183 -9.48 23.50 5.34
N ALA A 184 -9.29 22.48 6.19
CA ALA A 184 -7.96 22.05 6.62
C ALA A 184 -7.08 21.55 5.46
N VAL A 185 -7.66 20.85 4.47
CA VAL A 185 -6.94 20.46 3.26
C VAL A 185 -6.44 21.70 2.50
N ALA A 186 -7.29 22.71 2.30
CA ALA A 186 -6.91 23.93 1.61
C ALA A 186 -5.79 24.68 2.35
N GLU A 187 -5.91 24.86 3.66
CA GLU A 187 -4.89 25.55 4.48
C GLU A 187 -3.53 24.84 4.42
N LEU A 188 -3.51 23.50 4.53
CA LEU A 188 -2.25 22.75 4.48
C LEU A 188 -1.64 22.73 3.08
N LEU A 189 -2.45 22.76 2.03
CA LEU A 189 -1.97 22.93 0.66
C LEU A 189 -1.32 24.29 0.45
N ASP A 190 -1.93 25.36 0.95
CA ASP A 190 -1.35 26.70 0.88
C ASP A 190 0.00 26.74 1.63
N CYS A 191 0.07 26.12 2.81
CA CYS A 191 1.30 26.00 3.58
C CYS A 191 2.43 25.23 2.86
N LEU A 192 2.11 24.23 2.04
CA LEU A 192 3.10 23.48 1.25
C LEU A 192 3.57 24.25 0.01
N ARG A 193 2.73 25.13 -0.52
CA ARG A 193 3.03 25.90 -1.73
C ARG A 193 3.79 27.20 -1.44
N GLY A 194 3.69 27.72 -0.22
CA GLY A 194 4.37 28.94 0.22
C GLY A 194 3.57 30.20 -0.07
#